data_AF-A0A4Z0KU01-F1
#
_entry.id   AF-A0A4Z0KU01-F1
#
_cell.length_a   1.000
_cell.length_b   1.000
_cell.length_c   1.000
_cell.angle_alpha   90.00
_cell.angle_beta   90.00
_cell.angle_gamma   90.00
#
_symmetry.space_group_name_H-M   'P 1'
#
loop_
_entity.id
_entity.type
_entity.pdbx_description
1 polymer ?
#
loop_
_entity_poly.entity_id
_entity_poly.type
_entity_poly.pdbx_seq_one_letter_code
_entity_poly.pdbx_strand_id
1 'polypeptide(L)'
;VSGGLGDGYKRLHLDCARWLLWSIPNGYEAGEIVASAREKSPDIEIIARAHYDDEVKYITERGANQVVMGEREIARAMLELLETPPAGEVVAS
;
A
#
# COMPACT_ATOMS: atom_id res chain seq x y z
N VAL A 1 -7.12 -14.50 -28.43
CA VAL A 1 -6.90 -14.46 -26.97
C VAL A 1 -5.41 -14.32 -26.73
N SER A 2 -4.94 -13.15 -26.26
CA SER A 2 -3.78 -12.95 -25.36
C SER A 2 -3.48 -11.44 -25.26
N GLY A 3 -4.32 -10.70 -24.53
CA GLY A 3 -3.98 -9.36 -24.07
C GLY A 3 -3.10 -9.49 -22.84
N GLY A 4 -1.79 -9.61 -23.05
CA GLY A 4 -0.81 -9.69 -21.98
C GLY A 4 -0.61 -8.31 -21.36
N LEU A 5 -0.60 -8.26 -20.03
CA LEU A 5 -0.32 -7.12 -19.16
C LEU A 5 1.16 -6.67 -19.27
N GLY A 6 1.74 -6.59 -20.48
CA GLY A 6 3.16 -6.32 -20.71
C GLY A 6 3.50 -4.85 -20.95
N ASP A 7 2.51 -4.05 -21.38
CA ASP A 7 2.81 -2.80 -22.09
C ASP A 7 2.70 -1.56 -21.19
N GLY A 8 2.02 -1.68 -20.05
CA GLY A 8 1.74 -0.56 -19.13
C GLY A 8 2.97 0.00 -18.41
N TYR A 9 3.98 -0.84 -18.17
CA TYR A 9 5.19 -0.44 -17.42
C TYR A 9 6.19 0.38 -18.23
N LYS A 10 6.13 0.33 -19.57
CA LYS A 10 7.14 0.92 -20.45
C LYS A 10 7.14 2.46 -20.44
N ARG A 11 6.17 3.09 -19.78
CA ARG A 11 6.04 4.54 -19.66
C ARG A 11 6.29 5.06 -18.24
N LEU A 12 6.48 4.16 -17.28
CA LEU A 12 6.89 4.51 -15.92
C LEU A 12 8.41 4.51 -15.92
N HIS A 13 9.04 5.68 -15.77
CA HIS A 13 10.49 5.83 -15.68
C HIS A 13 10.99 5.30 -14.32
N LEU A 14 10.75 4.02 -14.05
CA LEU A 14 11.13 3.35 -12.80
C LEU A 14 12.65 3.42 -12.56
N ASP A 15 13.43 3.52 -13.63
CA ASP A 15 14.88 3.65 -13.61
C ASP A 15 15.36 4.92 -12.89
N CYS A 16 14.51 5.97 -12.77
CA CYS A 16 14.82 7.20 -12.04
C CYS A 16 13.82 7.53 -10.93
N ALA A 17 12.80 6.70 -10.73
CA ALA A 17 11.82 6.89 -9.69
C ALA A 17 12.41 6.50 -8.33
N ARG A 18 12.37 7.43 -7.36
CA ARG A 18 12.80 7.14 -5.98
C ARG A 18 11.72 6.42 -5.16
N TRP A 19 10.45 6.61 -5.52
CA TRP A 19 9.29 6.05 -4.80
C TRP A 19 8.25 5.55 -5.79
N LEU A 20 7.67 4.38 -5.51
CA LEU A 20 6.46 3.85 -6.11
C LEU A 20 5.36 3.76 -5.04
N LEU A 21 4.29 4.51 -5.22
CA LEU A 21 3.09 4.42 -4.40
C LEU A 21 2.04 3.62 -5.16
N TRP A 22 1.57 2.53 -4.58
CA TRP A 22 0.62 1.63 -5.21
C TRP A 22 -0.65 1.42 -4.37
N SER A 23 -1.80 1.80 -4.90
CA SER A 23 -3.09 1.68 -4.19
C SER A 23 -4.22 1.28 -5.15
N ILE A 24 -4.42 -0.02 -5.33
CA ILE A 24 -5.58 -0.59 -6.01
C ILE A 24 -6.40 -1.44 -5.03
N PRO A 25 -7.68 -1.74 -5.32
CA PRO A 25 -8.53 -2.48 -4.39
C PRO A 25 -8.10 -3.94 -4.16
N ASN A 26 -7.36 -4.55 -5.10
CA ASN A 26 -6.96 -5.95 -5.04
C ASN A 26 -5.51 -6.07 -4.56
N GLY A 27 -5.30 -6.55 -3.34
CA GLY A 27 -3.96 -6.70 -2.77
C GLY A 27 -3.10 -7.76 -3.45
N TYR A 28 -3.70 -8.81 -4.02
CA TYR A 28 -2.96 -9.84 -4.75
C TYR A 28 -2.43 -9.33 -6.09
N GLU A 29 -3.25 -8.56 -6.81
CA GLU A 29 -2.80 -7.88 -8.02
C GLU A 29 -1.70 -6.85 -7.69
N ALA A 30 -1.83 -6.15 -6.56
CA ALA A 30 -0.77 -5.25 -6.08
C ALA A 30 0.54 -6.00 -5.85
N GLY A 31 0.52 -7.20 -5.28
CA GLY A 31 1.72 -8.02 -5.08
C GLY A 31 2.45 -8.38 -6.38
N GLU A 32 1.73 -8.72 -7.45
CA GLU A 32 2.35 -9.00 -8.75
C GLU A 32 3.03 -7.76 -9.35
N ILE A 33 2.41 -6.59 -9.14
CA ILE A 33 2.92 -5.31 -9.62
C ILE A 33 4.16 -4.89 -8.84
N VAL A 34 4.16 -5.09 -7.53
CA VAL A 34 5.32 -4.89 -6.65
C VAL A 34 6.49 -5.77 -7.09
N ALA A 35 6.26 -7.07 -7.35
CA ALA A 35 7.31 -7.94 -7.86
C ALA A 35 7.87 -7.46 -9.20
N SER A 36 7.01 -7.11 -10.16
CA SER A 36 7.48 -6.60 -11.45
C SER A 36 8.27 -5.30 -11.33
N ALA A 37 7.88 -4.41 -10.40
CA ALA A 37 8.60 -3.17 -10.15
C ALA A 37 9.97 -3.43 -9.51
N ARG A 38 10.03 -4.34 -8.52
CA ARG A 38 11.28 -4.72 -7.83
C ARG A 38 12.27 -5.41 -8.77
N GLU A 39 11.78 -6.27 -9.67
CA GLU A 39 12.62 -6.91 -10.71
C GLU A 39 13.27 -5.90 -11.65
N LYS A 40 12.56 -4.81 -11.98
CA LYS A 40 13.07 -3.76 -12.89
C LYS A 40 13.98 -2.76 -12.18
N SER A 41 13.67 -2.42 -10.93
CA SER A 41 14.42 -1.46 -10.13
C SER A 41 14.59 -2.01 -8.71
N PRO A 42 15.70 -2.72 -8.42
CA PRO A 42 15.92 -3.36 -7.13
C PRO A 42 15.95 -2.40 -5.94
N ASP A 43 16.30 -1.13 -6.18
CA ASP A 43 16.51 -0.12 -5.14
C ASP A 43 15.32 0.85 -4.96
N ILE A 44 14.24 0.69 -5.74
CA ILE A 44 13.08 1.59 -5.64
C ILE A 44 12.36 1.43 -4.30
N GLU A 45 11.97 2.54 -3.66
CA GLU A 45 11.16 2.46 -2.46
C GLU A 45 9.70 2.20 -2.85
N ILE A 46 9.08 1.12 -2.34
CA ILE A 46 7.73 0.71 -2.69
C ILE A 46 6.83 0.75 -1.46
N ILE A 47 5.78 1.57 -1.53
CA ILE A 47 4.70 1.63 -0.54
C ILE A 47 3.42 1.16 -1.21
N ALA A 48 2.82 0.11 -0.68
CA ALA A 48 1.59 -0.47 -1.22
C ALA A 48 0.43 -0.39 -0.21
N ARG A 49 -0.80 -0.54 -0.70
CA ARG A 49 -2.01 -0.68 0.13
C ARG A 49 -2.52 -2.13 0.11
N ALA A 50 -3.05 -2.58 1.24
CA ALA A 50 -3.79 -3.83 1.39
C ALA A 50 -5.12 -3.61 2.16
N HIS A 51 -5.99 -4.61 2.13
CA HIS A 51 -7.24 -4.67 2.90
C HIS A 51 -7.27 -5.78 3.95
N TYR A 52 -6.44 -6.82 3.78
CA TYR A 52 -6.42 -7.99 4.66
C TYR A 52 -4.98 -8.35 5.07
N ASP A 53 -4.83 -9.04 6.21
CA ASP A 53 -3.52 -9.43 6.74
C ASP A 53 -2.75 -10.39 5.82
N ASP A 54 -3.45 -11.28 5.13
CA ASP A 54 -2.87 -12.20 4.14
C ASP A 54 -2.35 -11.44 2.92
N GLU A 55 -3.07 -10.43 2.44
CA GLU A 55 -2.60 -9.51 1.39
C GLU A 55 -1.38 -8.70 1.83
N VAL A 56 -1.36 -8.18 3.07
CA VAL A 56 -0.19 -7.49 3.63
C VAL A 56 1.04 -8.38 3.54
N LYS A 57 0.91 -9.63 4.00
CA LYS A 57 1.98 -10.62 3.95
C LYS A 57 2.40 -10.88 2.50
N TYR A 58 1.43 -11.14 1.62
CA TYR A 58 1.67 -11.42 0.20
C TYR A 58 2.47 -10.32 -0.50
N ILE A 59 2.05 -9.05 -0.33
CA ILE A 59 2.69 -7.90 -0.96
C ILE A 59 4.10 -7.66 -0.39
N THR A 60 4.26 -7.85 0.92
CA THR A 60 5.57 -7.71 1.59
C THR A 60 6.57 -8.75 1.08
N GLU A 61 6.15 -10.02 0.97
CA GLU A 61 6.99 -11.11 0.45
C GLU A 61 7.42 -10.88 -1.01
N ARG A 62 6.63 -10.12 -1.78
CA ARG A 62 6.93 -9.72 -3.16
C ARG A 62 7.88 -8.52 -3.27
N GLY A 63 8.25 -7.91 -2.15
CA GLY A 63 9.30 -6.90 -2.09
C GLY A 63 8.82 -5.47 -1.87
N ALA A 64 7.61 -5.27 -1.34
CA ALA A 64 7.23 -3.94 -0.85
C ALA A 64 8.02 -3.59 0.43
N ASN A 65 8.46 -2.34 0.53
CA ASN A 65 9.14 -1.86 1.73
C ASN A 65 8.14 -1.59 2.86
N GLN A 66 6.96 -1.09 2.49
CA GLN A 66 5.88 -0.78 3.42
C GLN A 66 4.55 -1.18 2.81
N VAL A 67 3.66 -1.69 3.65
CA VAL A 67 2.26 -1.97 3.28
C VAL A 67 1.33 -1.32 4.30
N VAL A 68 0.47 -0.45 3.80
CA VAL A 68 -0.54 0.31 4.56
C VAL A 68 -1.87 -0.44 4.47
N MET A 69 -2.51 -0.69 5.59
CA MET A 69 -3.81 -1.36 5.67
C MET A 69 -4.83 -0.41 6.27
N GLY A 70 -5.79 0.04 5.46
CA GLY A 70 -6.72 1.10 5.88
C GLY A 70 -7.47 0.79 7.18
N GLU A 71 -7.87 -0.46 7.38
CA GLU A 71 -8.62 -0.93 8.54
C GLU A 71 -7.77 -0.89 9.82
N ARG A 72 -6.47 -1.23 9.73
CA ARG A 72 -5.54 -1.12 10.86
C ARG A 72 -5.26 0.33 11.22
N GLU A 73 -5.24 1.20 10.21
CA GLU A 73 -4.99 2.63 10.39
C GLU A 73 -6.21 3.30 11.03
N ILE A 74 -7.41 2.90 10.64
CA ILE A 74 -8.67 3.32 11.28
C ILE A 74 -8.71 2.82 12.73
N ALA A 75 -8.39 1.55 12.98
CA ALA A 75 -8.38 0.98 14.33
C ALA A 75 -7.37 1.70 15.24
N ARG A 76 -6.18 2.01 14.73
CA ARG A 76 -5.18 2.81 15.44
C ARG A 76 -5.70 4.20 15.77
N ALA A 77 -6.31 4.89 14.81
CA ALA A 77 -6.89 6.22 15.05
C ALA A 77 -7.98 6.19 16.13
N MET A 78 -8.81 5.14 16.16
CA MET A 78 -9.80 4.95 17.23
C MET A 78 -9.16 4.76 18.60
N LEU A 79 -8.08 3.97 18.70
CA LEU A 79 -7.34 3.78 19.96
C LEU A 79 -6.71 5.10 20.44
N GLU A 80 -6.10 5.88 19.53
CA GLU A 80 -5.53 7.18 19.85
C GLU A 80 -6.59 8.15 20.42
N LEU A 81 -7.82 8.11 19.90
CA LEU A 81 -8.94 8.90 20.42
C LEU A 81 -9.41 8.47 21.82
N LEU A 82 -9.17 7.22 22.23
CA LEU A 82 -9.46 6.77 23.60
C LEU A 82 -8.39 7.26 24.59
N GLU A 83 -7.13 7.30 24.16
CA GLU A 83 -6.00 7.74 25.00
C GLU A 83 -5.90 9.25 25.12
N THR A 84 -6.19 9.96 24.03
CA THR A 84 -6.25 11.42 23.97
C THR A 84 -7.59 11.84 23.36
N PRO A 85 -8.68 11.77 24.14
CA PRO A 85 -9.97 12.24 23.67
C PRO A 85 -9.84 13.72 23.26
N PRO A 86 -10.42 14.12 22.12
CA PRO A 86 -10.39 15.51 21.69
C PRO A 86 -10.92 16.37 22.84
N ALA A 87 -10.21 17.46 23.16
CA ALA A 87 -10.56 18.37 24.24
C ALA A 87 -12.05 18.70 24.12
N GLY A 88 -12.82 18.30 25.14
CA GLY A 88 -14.24 18.01 25.00
C GLY A 88 -15.03 19.05 24.24
N GLU A 89 -15.82 18.59 23.28
CA GLU A 89 -17.08 19.25 23.00
C GLU A 89 -17.96 19.00 24.23
N VAL A 90 -17.84 19.90 25.21
CA VAL A 90 -18.78 20.03 26.31
C VAL A 90 -20.16 20.22 25.68
N VAL A 91 -20.92 19.14 25.57
CA VAL A 91 -22.35 19.23 25.31
C VAL A 91 -22.94 19.88 26.54
N ALA A 92 -23.10 21.21 26.46
CA ALA A 92 -23.81 21.98 27.46
C ALA A 92 -25.23 21.40 27.56
N SER A 93 -25.51 20.84 28.73
CA SER A 93 -26.86 20.47 29.18
C SER A 93 -27.75 21.70 29.32
#